data_AF-A0A1Q5HIS3-F1
#
_entry.id   AF-A0A1Q5HIS3-F1
#
_cell.length_a   1.000
_cell.length_b   1.000
_cell.length_c   1.000
_cell.angle_alpha   90.00
_cell.angle_beta   90.00
_cell.angle_gamma   90.00
#
_symmetry.space_group_name_H-M   'P 1'
#
loop_
_entity.id
_entity.type
_entity.pdbx_description
1 polymer ?
#
loop_
_entity_poly.entity_id
_entity_poly.type
_entity_poly.pdbx_seq_one_letter_code
_entity_poly.pdbx_strand_id
1 'polypeptide(L)'
;MLAVLTGTWAYTLALFADRPAGLLAGAAVAAALLLATLLALRVRALPAPPGTRFAAALRARARRRGVPRQVDPNAPGRPRPRAPGLRPSAA
;
A
#
# COMPACT_ATOMS: atom_id res chain seq x y z
N MET A 1 22.88 38.98 9.75
CA MET A 1 22.13 37.76 9.34
C MET A 1 22.23 37.51 7.84
N LEU A 2 21.79 38.45 6.99
CA LEU A 2 21.81 38.29 5.53
C LEU A 2 23.23 38.07 4.96
N ALA A 3 24.21 38.84 5.44
CA ALA A 3 25.63 38.69 5.06
C ALA A 3 26.26 37.35 5.48
N VAL A 4 25.85 36.81 6.64
CA VAL A 4 26.31 35.49 7.11
C VAL A 4 25.70 34.39 6.23
N LEU A 5 24.42 34.53 5.89
CA LEU A 5 23.71 33.60 5.01
C LEU A 5 24.32 33.59 3.60
N THR A 6 24.54 34.76 3.00
CA THR A 6 25.17 34.87 1.67
C THR A 6 26.62 34.41 1.69
N GLY A 7 27.39 34.71 2.74
CA GLY A 7 28.76 34.22 2.90
C GLY A 7 28.84 32.70 3.03
N THR A 8 27.90 32.09 3.77
CA THR A 8 27.83 30.63 3.92
C THR A 8 27.50 29.96 2.59
N TRP A 9 26.53 30.50 1.84
CA TRP A 9 26.20 30.01 0.50
C TRP A 9 27.36 30.14 -0.49
N ALA A 10 28.05 31.28 -0.51
CA ALA A 10 29.22 31.48 -1.37
C ALA A 10 30.35 30.49 -1.04
N TYR A 11 30.61 30.24 0.25
CA TYR A 11 31.61 29.27 0.69
C TYR A 11 31.25 27.83 0.29
N THR A 12 29.98 27.43 0.47
CA THR A 12 29.54 26.10 0.02
C THR A 12 29.65 25.95 -1.49
N LEU A 13 29.26 26.97 -2.27
CA LEU A 13 29.38 26.92 -3.73
C LEU A 13 30.84 26.84 -4.18
N ALA A 14 31.75 27.55 -3.51
CA ALA A 14 33.19 27.48 -3.78
C ALA A 14 33.76 26.08 -3.48
N LEU A 15 33.36 25.44 -2.37
CA LEU A 15 33.79 24.08 -2.03
C LEU A 15 33.38 23.03 -3.07
N PHE A 16 32.29 23.29 -3.79
CA PHE A 16 31.76 22.36 -4.78
C PHE A 16 32.05 22.77 -6.23
N ALA A 17 32.63 23.95 -6.46
CA ALA A 17 32.95 24.46 -7.79
C ALA A 17 33.84 23.48 -8.58
N ASP A 18 34.79 22.82 -7.90
CA ASP A 18 35.71 21.86 -8.51
C ASP A 18 35.15 20.42 -8.55
N ARG A 19 33.95 20.18 -8.02
CA ARG A 19 33.31 18.85 -7.94
C ARG A 19 31.86 18.86 -8.45
N PRO A 20 31.64 19.23 -9.73
CA PRO A 20 30.29 19.34 -10.29
C PRO A 20 29.52 18.01 -10.25
N ALA A 21 30.24 16.88 -10.42
CA ALA A 21 29.64 15.55 -10.31
C ALA A 21 29.09 15.26 -8.90
N GLY A 22 29.76 15.75 -7.84
CA GLY A 22 29.31 15.57 -6.46
C GLY A 22 28.04 16.37 -6.16
N LEU A 23 27.93 17.59 -6.69
CA LEU A 23 26.73 18.41 -6.61
C LEU A 23 25.55 17.76 -7.33
N LEU A 24 25.77 17.29 -8.57
CA LEU A 24 24.74 16.63 -9.35
C LEU A 24 24.28 15.33 -8.70
N ALA A 25 25.20 14.54 -8.13
CA ALA A 25 24.86 13.34 -7.38
C ALA A 25 24.03 13.67 -6.13
N GLY A 26 24.43 14.68 -5.35
CA GLY A 26 23.66 15.15 -4.18
C GLY A 26 22.27 15.65 -4.55
N ALA A 27 22.17 16.46 -5.61
CA ALA A 27 20.90 16.96 -6.14
C ALA A 27 20.00 15.81 -6.63
N ALA A 28 20.56 14.81 -7.32
CA ALA A 28 19.83 13.64 -7.78
C ALA A 28 19.29 12.80 -6.61
N VAL A 29 20.09 12.58 -5.56
CA VAL A 29 19.65 11.89 -4.35
C VAL A 29 18.53 12.66 -3.65
N ALA A 30 18.68 13.98 -3.49
CA ALA A 30 17.65 14.82 -2.89
C ALA A 30 16.34 14.79 -3.69
N ALA A 31 16.42 14.87 -5.02
CA ALA A 31 15.27 14.78 -5.91
C ALA A 31 14.59 13.39 -5.82
N ALA A 32 15.37 12.31 -5.78
CA ALA A 32 14.85 10.96 -5.62
C ALA A 32 14.12 10.77 -4.28
N LEU A 33 14.66 11.32 -3.18
CA LEU A 33 14.02 11.29 -1.86
C LEU A 33 12.71 12.10 -1.84
N LEU A 34 12.71 13.29 -2.45
CA LEU A 34 11.50 14.10 -2.60
C LEU A 34 10.43 13.36 -3.42
N LEU A 35 10.82 12.74 -4.52
CA LEU A 35 9.89 11.97 -5.35
C LEU A 35 9.32 10.77 -4.57
N ALA A 36 10.18 10.02 -3.87
CA ALA A 36 9.77 8.86 -3.07
C ALA A 36 8.80 9.25 -1.95
N THR A 37 9.07 10.36 -1.25
CA THR A 37 8.20 10.87 -0.19
C THR A 37 6.85 11.34 -0.73
N LEU A 38 6.83 12.09 -1.84
CA LEU A 38 5.58 12.49 -2.51
C LEU A 38 4.77 11.27 -2.96
N LEU A 39 5.42 10.25 -3.51
CA LEU A 39 4.74 9.03 -3.93
C LEU A 39 4.16 8.28 -2.73
N ALA A 40 4.91 8.14 -1.64
CA ALA A 40 4.44 7.50 -0.41
C ALA A 40 3.23 8.24 0.19
N LEU A 41 3.27 9.57 0.22
CA LEU A 41 2.13 10.39 0.66
C LEU A 41 0.93 10.21 -0.27
N ARG A 42 1.15 10.17 -1.58
CA ARG A 42 0.08 9.97 -2.57
C ARG A 42 -0.59 8.60 -2.43
N VAL A 43 0.20 7.55 -2.23
CA VAL A 43 -0.32 6.18 -1.98
C VAL A 43 -1.14 6.13 -0.69
N ARG A 44 -0.71 6.80 0.37
CA ARG A 44 -1.46 6.88 1.64
C ARG A 44 -2.75 7.70 1.51
N ALA A 45 -2.75 8.74 0.68
CA ALA A 45 -3.90 9.59 0.43
C ALA A 45 -4.93 8.95 -0.51
N LEU A 46 -4.55 7.93 -1.28
CA LEU A 46 -5.47 7.27 -2.21
C LEU A 46 -6.51 6.47 -1.41
N PRO A 47 -7.82 6.74 -1.61
CA PRO A 47 -8.85 5.93 -0.97
C PRO A 47 -8.69 4.48 -1.42
N ALA A 48 -8.61 3.57 -0.45
CA ALA A 48 -8.51 2.15 -0.75
C ALA A 48 -9.75 1.75 -1.59
N PRO A 49 -9.58 1.02 -2.71
CA PRO A 49 -10.70 0.68 -3.58
C PRO A 49 -11.82 0.03 -2.76
N PRO A 50 -13.10 0.37 -3.02
CA PRO A 50 -14.23 -0.20 -2.31
C PRO A 50 -14.27 -1.70 -2.56
N GLY A 51 -13.72 -2.47 -1.61
CA GLY A 51 -13.54 -3.92 -1.74
C GLY A 51 -12.23 -4.44 -1.18
N THR A 52 -11.15 -3.65 -1.21
CA THR A 52 -9.84 -4.07 -0.69
C THR A 52 -9.84 -4.18 0.84
N ARG A 53 -10.41 -3.19 1.53
CA ARG A 53 -10.59 -3.21 3.00
C ARG A 53 -11.53 -4.31 3.45
N PHE A 54 -12.64 -4.50 2.72
CA PHE A 54 -13.61 -5.55 3.02
C PHE A 54 -13.00 -6.95 2.80
N ALA A 55 -12.29 -7.18 1.70
CA ALA A 55 -11.60 -8.44 1.42
C ALA A 55 -10.47 -8.71 2.43
N ALA A 56 -9.71 -7.69 2.84
CA ALA A 56 -8.69 -7.81 3.88
C ALA A 56 -9.31 -8.15 5.24
N ALA A 57 -10.41 -7.48 5.61
CA ALA A 57 -11.16 -7.77 6.84
C ALA A 57 -11.76 -9.19 6.82
N LEU A 58 -12.32 -9.62 5.69
CA LEU A 58 -12.85 -10.96 5.51
C LEU A 58 -11.75 -12.02 5.61
N ARG A 59 -10.58 -11.80 4.99
CA ARG A 59 -9.42 -12.69 5.13
C ARG A 59 -8.90 -12.72 6.57
N ALA A 60 -8.80 -11.59 7.24
CA ALA A 60 -8.38 -11.52 8.63
C ALA A 60 -9.37 -12.26 9.54
N ARG A 61 -10.68 -12.12 9.30
CA ARG A 61 -11.74 -12.84 10.01
C ARG A 61 -11.70 -14.33 9.71
N ALA A 62 -11.50 -14.75 8.46
CA ALA A 62 -11.35 -16.14 8.07
C ALA A 62 -10.06 -16.80 8.59
N ARG A 63 -8.99 -16.03 8.85
CA ARG A 63 -7.78 -16.53 9.53
C ARG A 63 -7.96 -16.64 11.04
N ARG A 64 -8.70 -15.73 11.67
CA ARG A 64 -8.98 -15.75 13.12
C ARG A 64 -10.04 -16.79 13.48
N ARG A 65 -11.06 -16.93 12.64
CA ARG A 65 -12.08 -17.96 12.77
C ARG A 65 -11.46 -19.20 12.13
N GLY A 66 -11.07 -20.19 12.93
CA GLY A 66 -10.62 -21.50 12.45
C GLY A 66 -11.75 -22.30 11.78
N VAL A 67 -12.53 -21.66 10.92
CA VAL A 67 -13.61 -22.29 10.16
C VAL A 67 -12.93 -23.12 9.08
N PRO A 68 -13.12 -24.44 9.08
CA PRO A 68 -12.60 -25.29 8.02
C PRO A 68 -13.07 -24.73 6.68
N ARG A 69 -12.16 -24.67 5.68
CA ARG A 69 -12.57 -24.46 4.29
C ARG A 69 -13.71 -25.44 4.02
N GLN A 70 -14.85 -24.94 3.54
CA GLN A 70 -16.05 -25.75 3.30
C GLN A 70 -15.61 -27.08 2.70
N VAL A 71 -15.77 -28.14 3.50
CA VAL A 71 -15.54 -29.52 3.05
C VAL A 71 -16.36 -29.68 1.80
N ASP A 72 -15.73 -30.21 0.74
CA ASP A 72 -16.33 -30.38 -0.58
C ASP A 72 -17.80 -30.77 -0.42
N PRO A 73 -18.75 -29.94 -0.90
CA PRO A 73 -20.17 -30.25 -0.82
C PRO A 73 -20.50 -31.63 -1.39
N ASN A 74 -19.64 -32.15 -2.28
CA ASN A 74 -19.76 -33.45 -2.93
C ASN A 74 -18.93 -34.56 -2.28
N ALA A 75 -18.33 -34.34 -1.11
CA ALA A 75 -17.55 -35.35 -0.41
C ALA A 75 -18.40 -36.64 -0.19
N PRO A 76 -17.88 -37.83 -0.55
CA PRO A 76 -18.61 -39.08 -0.43
C PRO A 76 -18.98 -39.34 1.04
N GLY A 77 -20.25 -39.68 1.30
CA GLY A 77 -20.78 -39.94 2.64
C GLY A 77 -21.58 -38.80 3.27
N ARG A 78 -21.62 -37.61 2.66
CA ARG A 78 -22.48 -36.51 3.15
C ARG A 78 -23.91 -36.65 2.58
N PRO A 79 -24.97 -36.50 3.40
CA PRO A 79 -26.32 -36.35 2.89
C PRO A 79 -26.38 -35.16 1.92
N ARG A 80 -26.71 -35.42 0.65
CA ARG A 80 -26.93 -34.36 -0.33
C ARG A 80 -28.16 -33.56 0.12
N PRO A 81 -28.08 -32.21 0.22
CA PRO A 81 -29.27 -31.39 0.41
C PRO A 81 -30.25 -31.76 -0.70
N ARG A 82 -31.45 -32.20 -0.34
CA ARG A 82 -32.51 -32.42 -1.34
C ARG A 82 -32.79 -31.07 -1.99
N ALA A 83 -32.80 -31.05 -3.32
CA ALA A 83 -33.18 -29.86 -4.06
C ALA A 83 -34.52 -29.34 -3.51
N PRO A 84 -34.69 -28.00 -3.39
CA PRO A 84 -35.98 -27.43 -3.02
C PRO A 84 -37.08 -28.07 -3.86
N GLY A 85 -38.10 -28.64 -3.22
CA GLY A 85 -39.23 -29.20 -3.93
C GLY A 85 -39.96 -28.10 -4.71
N LEU A 86 -40.73 -28.48 -5.74
CA LEU A 86 -41.56 -27.57 -6.55
C LEU A 86 -42.58 -26.74 -5.77
N ARG A 87 -42.69 -26.93 -4.46
CA ARG A 87 -43.59 -26.17 -3.59
C ARG A 87 -42.76 -25.13 -2.84
N PRO A 88 -43.01 -23.83 -3.07
CA PRO A 88 -42.53 -22.80 -2.17
C PRO A 88 -42.98 -23.15 -0.75
N SER A 89 -42.09 -23.06 0.22
CA SER A 89 -42.49 -23.04 1.63
C SER A 89 -43.40 -21.83 1.79
N ALA A 90 -44.70 -22.06 2.02
CA ALA A 90 -45.65 -21.00 2.30
C ALA A 90 -45.13 -20.19 3.51
N ALA A 91 -45.00 -18.88 3.30
CA ALA A 91 -44.75 -17.89 4.33
C ALA A 91 -46.07 -17.22 4.70
#